data_AF-C3PEA7-F1
#
_entry.id   AF-C3PEA7-F1
#
_cell.length_a   1.000
_cell.length_b   1.000
_cell.length_c   1.000
_cell.angle_alpha   90.00
_cell.angle_beta   90.00
_cell.angle_gamma   90.00
#
_symmetry.space_group_name_H-M   'P 1'
#
loop_
_entity.id
_entity.type
_entity.pdbx_description
1 polymer ?
#
loop_
_entity_poly.entity_id
_entity_poly.type
_entity_poly.pdbx_seq_one_letter_code
_entity_poly.pdbx_strand_id
1 'polypeptide(L)'
;MNTLTGFLSAITNEFKSATGINLDTVHSAPLVSHIAEDLLKHGLIPATHKDIEESYATLTGTFPKEEDLVDAELFLYSLGWLAPTSE
;
A
#
# COMPACT_ATOMS: atom_id res chain seq x y z
N MET A 1 3.87 13.23 -19.74
CA MET A 1 2.80 13.36 -18.72
C MET A 1 3.07 12.33 -17.66
N ASN A 2 3.20 12.80 -16.43
CA ASN A 2 4.03 12.22 -15.38
C ASN A 2 3.13 11.66 -14.26
N THR A 3 2.22 10.77 -14.64
CA THR A 3 1.22 10.17 -13.73
C THR A 3 1.90 9.52 -12.52
N LEU A 4 2.97 8.76 -12.74
CA LEU A 4 3.79 8.16 -11.68
C LEU A 4 4.27 9.15 -10.61
N THR A 5 4.72 10.36 -10.99
CA THR A 5 5.17 11.36 -10.00
C THR A 5 4.02 11.98 -9.21
N GLY A 6 2.82 12.08 -9.79
CA GLY A 6 1.63 12.55 -9.07
C GLY A 6 1.19 11.54 -8.01
N PHE A 7 1.21 10.25 -8.35
CA PHE A 7 0.81 9.17 -7.44
C PHE A 7 1.82 8.92 -6.31
N LEU A 8 3.13 8.95 -6.58
CA LEU A 8 4.15 8.89 -5.52
C LEU A 8 4.06 10.08 -4.56
N SER A 9 3.69 11.25 -5.07
CA SER A 9 3.47 12.44 -4.24
C SER A 9 2.25 12.27 -3.34
N ALA A 10 1.16 11.65 -3.82
CA ALA A 10 -0.03 11.37 -3.03
C ALA A 10 0.27 10.37 -1.89
N ILE A 11 0.94 9.26 -2.22
CA ILE A 11 1.42 8.28 -1.22
C ILE A 11 2.30 8.97 -0.19
N THR A 12 3.28 9.77 -0.63
CA THR A 12 4.17 10.53 0.27
C THR A 12 3.40 11.48 1.18
N ASN A 13 2.34 12.12 0.68
CA ASN A 13 1.53 13.05 1.46
C ASN A 13 0.67 12.33 2.49
N GLU A 14 0.07 11.20 2.13
CA GLU A 14 -0.66 10.35 3.09
C GLU A 14 0.28 9.78 4.14
N PHE A 15 1.48 9.34 3.77
CA PHE A 15 2.51 8.92 4.73
C PHE A 15 2.88 10.04 5.69
N LYS A 16 3.15 11.24 5.19
CA LYS A 16 3.44 12.41 6.04
C LYS A 16 2.28 12.72 6.99
N SER A 17 1.04 12.64 6.49
CA SER A 17 -0.16 12.93 7.27
C SER A 17 -0.44 11.87 8.34
N ALA A 18 -0.25 10.58 8.01
CA ALA A 18 -0.56 9.47 8.90
C ALA A 18 0.52 9.28 9.97
N THR A 19 1.78 9.55 9.65
CA THR A 19 2.91 9.26 10.54
C THR A 19 3.45 10.49 11.28
N GLY A 20 3.16 11.71 10.80
CA GLY A 20 3.66 12.96 11.39
C GLY A 20 5.19 13.12 11.30
N ILE A 21 5.88 12.25 10.56
CA ILE A 21 7.34 12.20 10.47
C ILE A 21 7.78 13.06 9.28
N ASN A 22 8.68 14.02 9.54
CA ASN A 22 9.38 14.71 8.46
C ASN A 22 10.17 13.68 7.66
N LEU A 23 10.03 13.72 6.33
CA LEU A 23 10.63 12.82 5.33
C LEU A 23 12.16 12.95 5.24
N ASP A 24 12.83 13.16 6.37
CA ASP A 24 14.26 13.43 6.51
C ASP A 24 14.99 12.27 7.21
N THR A 25 14.24 11.29 7.73
CA THR A 25 14.80 9.98 8.06
C THR A 25 14.45 9.02 6.94
N VAL A 26 15.48 8.43 6.34
CA VAL A 26 15.39 7.24 5.48
C VAL A 26 14.96 6.06 6.37
N HIS A 27 13.74 6.10 6.89
CA HIS A 27 13.07 4.92 7.40
C HIS A 27 12.62 4.13 6.18
N SER A 28 12.94 2.83 6.12
CA SER A 28 12.33 1.92 5.15
C SER A 28 10.84 2.23 5.10
N ALA A 29 10.31 2.38 3.89
CA ALA A 29 8.88 2.55 3.71
C ALA A 29 8.19 1.38 4.45
N PRO A 30 7.15 1.65 5.26
CA PRO A 30 6.46 0.58 5.96
C PRO A 30 5.94 -0.44 4.94
N LEU A 31 5.84 -1.71 5.34
CA LEU A 31 5.53 -2.82 4.43
C LEU A 31 4.26 -2.57 3.58
N VAL A 32 3.28 -1.88 4.15
CA VAL A 32 2.05 -1.43 3.47
C VAL A 32 2.32 -0.53 2.25
N SER A 33 3.36 0.31 2.27
CA SER A 33 3.79 1.09 1.09
C SER A 33 4.32 0.17 0.00
N HIS A 34 5.13 -0.81 0.38
CA HIS A 34 5.72 -1.75 -0.58
C HIS A 34 4.65 -2.63 -1.23
N ILE A 35 3.64 -3.03 -0.46
CA ILE A 35 2.46 -3.75 -0.97
C ILE A 35 1.69 -2.86 -1.95
N ALA A 36 1.38 -1.62 -1.58
CA ALA A 36 0.69 -0.69 -2.48
C ALA A 36 1.48 -0.42 -3.77
N GLU A 37 2.81 -0.30 -3.69
CA GLU A 37 3.68 -0.16 -4.85
C GLU A 37 3.70 -1.42 -5.74
N ASP A 38 3.72 -2.61 -5.15
CA ASP A 38 3.70 -3.88 -5.90
C ASP A 38 2.37 -4.06 -6.64
N LEU A 39 1.26 -3.83 -5.95
CA LEU A 39 -0.09 -3.82 -6.54
C LEU A 39 -0.21 -2.81 -7.68
N LEU A 40 0.34 -1.61 -7.49
CA LEU A 40 0.38 -0.59 -8.55
C LEU A 40 1.20 -1.04 -9.76
N LYS A 41 2.38 -1.63 -9.55
CA LYS A 41 3.25 -2.14 -10.62
C LYS A 41 2.58 -3.26 -11.41
N HIS A 42 1.80 -4.10 -10.75
CA HIS A 42 1.03 -5.16 -11.38
C HIS A 42 -0.32 -4.71 -11.95
N GLY A 43 -0.71 -3.45 -11.75
CA GLY A 43 -1.98 -2.91 -12.25
C GLY A 43 -3.20 -3.50 -11.54
N LEU A 44 -3.02 -3.98 -10.31
CA LEU A 44 -4.04 -4.62 -9.48
C LEU A 44 -4.78 -3.58 -8.63
N ILE A 45 -4.97 -2.36 -9.13
CA ILE A 45 -5.74 -1.32 -8.44
C ILE A 45 -7.06 -1.11 -9.20
N PRO A 46 -8.22 -1.22 -8.54
CA PRO A 46 -8.39 -1.44 -7.10
C PRO A 46 -8.07 -2.89 -6.67
N ALA A 47 -7.34 -3.02 -5.55
CA ALA A 47 -6.78 -4.28 -5.06
C ALA A 47 -7.78 -5.04 -4.18
N THR A 48 -7.88 -6.35 -4.39
CA THR A 48 -8.67 -7.24 -3.53
C THR A 48 -7.84 -7.76 -2.36
N HIS A 49 -8.50 -8.31 -1.34
CA HIS A 49 -7.84 -8.99 -0.22
C HIS A 49 -6.79 -10.00 -0.68
N LYS A 50 -7.12 -10.79 -1.72
CA LYS A 50 -6.23 -11.81 -2.28
C LYS A 50 -5.00 -11.19 -2.96
N ASP A 51 -5.16 -10.05 -3.64
CA ASP A 51 -4.04 -9.36 -4.26
C ASP A 51 -3.07 -8.83 -3.19
N ILE A 52 -3.60 -8.28 -2.10
CA ILE A 52 -2.82 -7.79 -0.96
C ILE A 52 -2.03 -8.95 -0.32
N GLU A 53 -2.70 -10.08 -0.12
CA GLU A 53 -2.11 -11.31 0.42
C GLU A 53 -0.98 -11.85 -0.47
N GLU A 54 -1.19 -11.90 -1.79
CA GLU A 54 -0.19 -12.32 -2.76
C GLU A 54 1.01 -11.37 -2.81
N SER A 55 0.77 -10.06 -2.83
CA SER A 55 1.84 -9.05 -2.76
C SER A 55 2.61 -9.14 -1.44
N TYR A 56 1.93 -9.34 -0.30
CA TYR A 56 2.58 -9.52 0.99
C TYR A 56 3.48 -10.77 1.00
N ALA A 57 2.95 -11.90 0.52
CA ALA A 57 3.70 -13.16 0.45
C ALA A 57 4.91 -13.04 -0.48
N THR A 58 4.77 -12.30 -1.58
CA THR A 58 5.86 -12.02 -2.54
C THR A 58 6.95 -11.16 -1.91
N LEU A 59 6.58 -10.15 -1.11
CA LEU A 59 7.52 -9.20 -0.51
C LEU A 59 8.24 -9.75 0.72
N THR A 60 7.54 -10.51 1.56
CA THR A 60 8.07 -11.02 2.83
C THR A 60 8.56 -12.47 2.75
N GLY A 61 8.14 -13.22 1.72
CA GLY A 61 8.34 -14.66 1.63
C GLY A 61 7.53 -15.45 2.66
N THR A 62 6.61 -14.79 3.38
CA THR A 62 5.78 -15.39 4.43
C THR A 62 4.33 -15.04 4.24
N PHE A 63 3.45 -15.94 4.67
CA PHE A 63 2.02 -15.67 4.64
C PHE A 63 1.69 -14.57 5.66
N PRO A 64 0.96 -13.50 5.26
CA PRO A 64 0.55 -12.47 6.18
C PRO A 64 -0.37 -13.02 7.26
N LYS A 65 -0.33 -12.41 8.44
CA LYS A 65 -1.39 -12.60 9.42
C LYS A 65 -2.54 -11.66 9.10
N GLU A 66 -3.70 -11.98 9.66
CA GLU A 66 -4.91 -11.17 9.50
C GLU A 66 -4.72 -9.73 10.03
N GLU A 67 -3.94 -9.55 11.10
CA GLU A 67 -3.57 -8.21 11.60
C GLU A 67 -2.77 -7.38 10.58
N ASP A 68 -1.83 -8.01 9.88
CA ASP A 68 -0.99 -7.36 8.88
C ASP A 68 -1.78 -7.03 7.60
N LEU A 69 -2.74 -7.89 7.24
CA LEU A 69 -3.66 -7.65 6.13
C LEU A 69 -4.58 -6.47 6.41
N VAL A 70 -5.14 -6.39 7.62
CA VAL A 70 -6.01 -5.29 8.01
C VAL A 70 -5.29 -3.94 7.92
N ASP A 71 -4.02 -3.87 8.33
CA ASP A 71 -3.21 -2.65 8.21
C ASP A 71 -2.98 -2.26 6.74
N ALA A 72 -2.70 -3.24 5.87
CA ALA A 72 -2.53 -3.00 4.44
C ALA A 72 -3.83 -2.60 3.74
N GLU A 73 -4.95 -3.23 4.10
CA GLU A 73 -6.29 -2.90 3.61
C GLU A 73 -6.71 -1.50 4.03
N LEU A 74 -6.49 -1.12 5.29
CA LEU A 74 -6.83 0.21 5.80
C LEU A 74 -6.02 1.29 5.08
N PHE A 75 -4.74 1.01 4.80
CA PHE A 75 -3.86 1.89 4.04
C PHE A 75 -4.33 2.02 2.57
N LEU A 76 -4.69 0.92 1.92
CA LEU A 76 -5.23 0.97 0.56
C LEU A 76 -6.61 1.62 0.52
N TYR A 77 -7.41 1.47 1.57
CA TYR A 77 -8.70 2.14 1.72
C TYR A 77 -8.52 3.66 1.84
N SER A 78 -7.53 4.14 2.60
CA SER A 78 -7.26 5.59 2.70
C SER A 78 -6.91 6.20 1.35
N LEU A 79 -6.17 5.45 0.53
CA LEU A 79 -5.79 5.83 -0.84
C LEU A 79 -6.94 5.68 -1.86
N GLY A 80 -8.06 5.05 -1.49
CA GLY A 80 -9.14 4.69 -2.41
C GLY A 80 -8.76 3.59 -3.40
N TRP A 81 -7.77 2.77 -3.04
CA TRP A 81 -7.20 1.69 -3.85
C TRP A 81 -7.72 0.31 -3.46
N LEU A 82 -8.48 0.21 -2.38
CA LEU A 82 -9.12 -1.04 -1.98
C LEU A 82 -10.36 -1.31 -2.86
N ALA A 83 -10.45 -2.51 -3.42
CA ALA A 83 -11.64 -2.95 -4.14
C ALA A 83 -12.83 -3.02 -3.18
N PRO A 84 -14.03 -2.58 -3.61
CA PRO A 84 -15.23 -2.81 -2.81
C PRO A 84 -15.36 -4.32 -2.60
N THR A 85 -15.45 -4.76 -1.35
CA THR A 85 -15.75 -6.15 -1.02
C THR A 85 -17.09 -6.47 -1.68
N SER A 86 -17.07 -7.20 -2.79
CA SER A 86 -18.29 -7.73 -3.41
C SER A 86 -18.90 -8.71 -2.42
N GLU A 87 -19.91 -8.23 -1.71
CA GLU A 87 -20.85 -9.03 -0.92
C GLU A 87 -21.66 -9.97 -1.82
#